data_AF-A0A478FR64-F1
#
_entry.id   AF-A0A478FR64-F1
#
_cell.length_a   1.000
_cell.length_b   1.000
_cell.length_c   1.000
_cell.angle_alpha   90.00
_cell.angle_beta   90.00
_cell.angle_gamma   90.00
#
_symmetry.space_group_name_H-M   'P 1'
#
loop_
_entity.id
_entity.type
_entity.pdbx_description
1 polymer ?
#
loop_
_entity_poly.entity_id
_entity_poly.type
_entity_poly.pdbx_seq_one_letter_code
_entity_poly.pdbx_strand_id
1 'polypeptide(L)'
;MNTTLAQAAGGTTAIVAGAAATYGIKNVSTEGDFSSESYDYGWNKMNYSLKNVLTMNLMHIDAPNYESLKEQVGKNWRTRFAETYAYKSKLRSEYFYLLFPENLFPEASQHNIESVWYRREKAKKEVEELKEVEKVKLKLKKFYNVCWKVSRFVYGKKSDPNHYKTAALEFIKNPEQQLEEKLERFFRDAWVSCSESGSATERRIDRKWPYGKEIEDNEKLGGKWYKELDKPI
;
A
#
# COMPACT_ATOMS: atom_id res chain seq x y z
N MET A 1 7.53 5.62 56.34
CA MET A 1 6.55 6.71 56.19
C MET A 1 6.87 7.48 54.92
N ASN A 2 5.91 7.49 54.01
CA ASN A 2 5.64 8.41 52.90
C ASN A 2 6.81 9.02 52.10
N THR A 3 6.94 8.47 50.91
CA THR A 3 7.12 9.14 49.61
C THR A 3 6.62 10.59 49.55
N THR A 4 7.50 11.48 49.09
CA THR A 4 7.13 12.70 48.37
C THR A 4 7.56 12.58 46.92
N LEU A 5 6.57 12.81 46.03
CA LEU A 5 6.73 13.08 44.61
C LEU A 5 7.75 14.20 44.38
N ALA A 6 8.59 14.03 43.37
CA ALA A 6 9.05 15.13 42.53
C ALA A 6 9.04 14.66 41.08
N GLN A 7 8.03 15.12 40.33
CA GLN A 7 8.10 15.19 38.88
C GLN A 7 9.23 16.16 38.52
N ALA A 8 10.17 15.71 37.70
CA ALA A 8 11.02 16.58 36.91
C ALA A 8 10.89 16.15 35.46
N ALA A 9 10.23 17.00 34.69
CA ALA A 9 10.21 16.97 33.24
C ALA A 9 11.65 17.13 32.70
N GLY A 10 12.00 16.34 31.70
CA GLY A 10 13.28 16.43 31.02
C GLY A 10 13.18 15.66 29.71
N GLY A 11 12.83 16.37 28.63
CA GLY A 11 12.76 15.80 27.30
C GLY A 11 14.13 15.28 26.86
N THR A 12 14.16 14.05 26.40
CA THR A 12 15.19 13.55 25.49
C THR A 12 14.52 12.61 24.50
N THR A 13 14.61 12.99 23.24
CA THR A 13 14.34 12.18 22.06
C THR A 13 15.09 10.85 22.14
N ALA A 14 14.38 9.75 22.35
CA ALA A 14 14.93 8.43 22.09
C ALA A 14 14.77 8.12 20.59
N ILE A 15 15.86 8.24 19.85
CA ILE A 15 16.02 7.56 18.57
C ILE A 15 16.05 6.07 18.92
N VAL A 16 14.91 5.38 18.79
CA VAL A 16 14.90 3.91 18.89
C VAL A 16 15.49 3.37 17.59
N ALA A 17 16.80 3.18 17.59
CA ALA A 17 17.46 2.21 16.74
C ALA A 17 16.95 0.82 17.18
N GLY A 18 15.91 0.33 16.52
CA GLY A 18 15.36 -1.00 16.75
C GLY A 18 16.27 -2.05 16.13
N ALA A 19 17.13 -2.63 16.95
CA ALA A 19 17.88 -3.84 16.66
C ALA A 19 16.92 -5.01 16.30
N ALA A 20 17.43 -5.94 15.49
CA ALA A 20 16.78 -7.16 15.10
C ALA A 20 16.22 -7.93 16.31
N ALA A 21 14.91 -8.21 16.28
CA ALA A 21 14.27 -9.15 17.18
C ALA A 21 13.77 -10.35 16.36
N THR A 22 14.60 -11.39 16.31
CA THR A 22 14.18 -12.76 16.02
C THR A 22 13.40 -13.28 17.22
N TYR A 23 12.07 -13.40 17.11
CA TYR A 23 11.30 -14.28 17.99
C TYR A 23 10.22 -15.01 17.17
N GLY A 24 10.23 -16.33 17.34
CA GLY A 24 9.49 -17.29 16.53
C GLY A 24 7.99 -17.29 16.77
N ILE A 25 7.25 -17.52 15.69
CA ILE A 25 5.87 -17.97 15.71
C ILE A 25 5.88 -19.35 15.03
N LYS A 26 5.59 -20.41 15.79
CA LYS A 26 5.39 -21.76 15.27
C LYS A 26 3.89 -22.07 15.21
N ASN A 27 3.50 -22.59 14.03
CA ASN A 27 2.34 -23.41 13.68
C ASN A 27 0.93 -22.80 13.74
N VAL A 28 0.43 -22.41 12.56
CA VAL A 28 -0.94 -22.72 12.12
C VAL A 28 -0.87 -23.29 10.69
N SER A 29 -1.65 -24.34 10.49
CA SER A 29 -1.64 -25.32 9.39
C SER A 29 -1.74 -24.73 7.98
N THR A 30 -0.90 -25.28 7.10
CA THR A 30 -0.95 -25.28 5.65
C THR A 30 -2.22 -25.94 5.10
N GLU A 31 -2.85 -25.30 4.11
CA GLU A 31 -3.36 -25.95 2.90
C GLU A 31 -3.76 -24.90 1.83
N GLY A 32 -2.88 -24.72 0.83
CA GLY A 32 -3.23 -24.16 -0.49
C GLY A 32 -2.51 -22.88 -0.94
N ASP A 33 -1.53 -23.06 -1.83
CA ASP A 33 -0.86 -22.13 -2.75
C ASP A 33 0.26 -21.19 -2.25
N PHE A 34 1.38 -21.25 -3.00
CA PHE A 34 2.74 -20.72 -2.80
C PHE A 34 3.69 -21.49 -1.84
N SER A 35 3.23 -22.51 -1.11
CA SER A 35 4.06 -23.26 -0.15
C SER A 35 4.78 -24.51 -0.70
N SER A 36 5.00 -24.65 -2.01
CA SER A 36 5.88 -25.75 -2.46
C SER A 36 7.31 -25.38 -2.08
N GLU A 37 7.75 -25.87 -0.91
CA GLU A 37 9.12 -25.80 -0.43
C GLU A 37 10.08 -26.20 -1.55
N SER A 38 10.76 -25.23 -2.13
CA SER A 38 11.88 -25.51 -2.97
C SER A 38 13.12 -25.57 -2.10
N TYR A 39 13.54 -26.78 -1.72
CA TYR A 39 14.91 -26.97 -1.24
C TYR A 39 15.89 -26.38 -2.27
N ASP A 40 16.93 -25.73 -1.76
CA ASP A 40 17.90 -24.90 -2.49
C ASP A 40 18.86 -25.75 -3.33
N TYR A 41 18.32 -26.45 -4.31
CA TYR A 41 19.06 -27.04 -5.40
C TYR A 41 18.87 -26.13 -6.61
N GLY A 42 19.96 -25.68 -7.23
CA GLY A 42 20.01 -24.63 -8.28
C GLY A 42 19.13 -24.82 -9.52
N TRP A 43 18.31 -25.86 -9.55
CA TRP A 43 17.33 -26.22 -10.58
C TRP A 43 15.91 -25.76 -10.21
N ASN A 44 15.66 -25.43 -8.93
CA ASN A 44 14.41 -24.83 -8.44
C ASN A 44 14.33 -23.31 -8.65
N LYS A 45 15.02 -22.79 -9.66
CA LYS A 45 14.69 -21.46 -10.18
C LYS A 45 13.28 -21.54 -10.76
N MET A 46 12.29 -21.09 -10.01
CA MET A 46 10.98 -20.71 -10.56
C MET A 46 11.24 -19.77 -11.76
N ASN A 47 11.14 -20.34 -12.96
CA ASN A 47 11.43 -19.68 -14.23
C ASN A 47 10.34 -18.66 -14.62
N TYR A 48 9.29 -18.55 -13.79
CA TYR A 48 8.33 -17.46 -13.83
C TYR A 48 8.66 -16.46 -12.73
N SER A 49 9.33 -15.38 -13.12
CA SER A 49 9.62 -14.31 -12.21
C SER A 49 8.35 -13.52 -11.91
N LEU A 50 8.04 -13.31 -10.62
CA LEU A 50 7.13 -12.25 -10.15
C LEU A 50 7.35 -10.94 -10.93
N LYS A 51 8.60 -10.68 -11.33
CA LYS A 51 8.99 -9.65 -12.31
C LYS A 51 8.05 -9.61 -13.51
N ASN A 52 7.76 -10.68 -14.27
CA ASN A 52 6.89 -10.60 -15.46
C ASN A 52 5.43 -10.20 -15.16
N VAL A 53 4.86 -10.71 -14.07
CA VAL A 53 3.49 -10.37 -13.64
C VAL A 53 3.40 -8.93 -13.14
N LEU A 54 4.48 -8.44 -12.52
CA LEU A 54 4.47 -7.18 -11.79
C LEU A 54 5.09 -6.04 -12.60
N THR A 55 5.96 -6.33 -13.56
CA THR A 55 6.41 -5.38 -14.60
C THR A 55 5.30 -5.03 -15.58
N MET A 56 4.34 -5.93 -15.82
CA MET A 56 3.23 -5.65 -16.73
C MET A 56 2.12 -4.83 -16.08
N ASN A 57 2.08 -4.80 -14.74
CA ASN A 57 0.95 -4.22 -14.01
C ASN A 57 1.35 -3.03 -13.16
N LEU A 58 2.59 -2.87 -12.67
CA LEU A 58 3.00 -1.70 -11.90
C LEU A 58 3.29 -0.50 -12.80
N MET A 59 2.91 0.70 -12.35
CA MET A 59 3.36 1.93 -13.01
C MET A 59 4.88 1.99 -13.05
N HIS A 60 5.41 2.59 -14.12
CA HIS A 60 6.84 2.76 -14.27
C HIS A 60 7.48 3.60 -13.14
N ILE A 61 8.52 3.04 -12.52
CA ILE A 61 9.19 3.57 -11.33
C ILE A 61 10.70 3.66 -11.64
N ASP A 62 11.13 4.82 -12.15
CA ASP A 62 12.49 5.04 -12.63
C ASP A 62 13.44 5.61 -11.59
N ALA A 63 12.89 6.30 -10.59
CA ALA A 63 13.68 7.09 -9.66
C ALA A 63 13.31 6.78 -8.21
N PRO A 64 14.24 6.90 -7.25
CA PRO A 64 13.96 6.65 -5.83
C PRO A 64 13.07 7.70 -5.15
N ASN A 65 12.86 8.86 -5.78
CA ASN A 65 11.99 9.91 -5.27
C ASN A 65 11.23 10.59 -6.43
N TYR A 66 10.14 11.28 -6.09
CA TYR A 66 9.22 11.87 -7.07
C TYR A 66 9.85 13.04 -7.82
N GLU A 67 10.70 13.80 -7.14
CA GLU A 67 11.36 15.00 -7.64
C GLU A 67 12.40 14.72 -8.70
N SER A 68 12.94 13.49 -8.71
CA SER A 68 13.90 13.03 -9.72
C SER A 68 13.23 12.48 -10.98
N LEU A 69 11.90 12.49 -11.06
CA LEU A 69 11.18 12.01 -12.23
C LEU A 69 11.25 13.01 -13.38
N LYS A 70 11.37 12.49 -14.59
CA LYS A 70 11.13 13.26 -15.80
C LYS A 70 9.70 13.79 -15.80
N GLU A 71 9.47 14.97 -16.36
CA GLU A 71 8.19 15.67 -16.32
C GLU A 71 6.99 14.79 -16.74
N GLN A 72 7.14 14.06 -17.85
CA GLN A 72 6.09 13.17 -18.35
C GLN A 72 5.75 12.04 -17.37
N VAL A 73 6.76 11.44 -16.75
CA VAL A 73 6.56 10.39 -15.73
C VAL A 73 5.93 11.00 -14.47
N GLY A 74 6.37 12.19 -14.08
CA GLY A 74 5.76 12.95 -12.98
C GLY A 74 4.27 13.27 -13.19
N LYS A 75 3.87 13.56 -14.44
CA LYS A 75 2.47 13.78 -14.83
C LYS A 75 1.61 12.52 -14.71
N ASN A 76 2.15 11.37 -15.13
CA ASN A 76 1.46 10.09 -14.97
C ASN A 76 1.21 9.79 -13.48
N TRP A 77 2.21 10.04 -12.62
CA TRP A 77 2.06 9.84 -11.17
C TRP A 77 1.08 10.81 -10.51
N ARG A 78 1.00 12.07 -10.96
CA ARG A 78 -0.06 13.01 -10.51
C ARG A 78 -1.44 12.54 -10.91
N THR A 79 -1.58 12.09 -12.15
CA THR A 79 -2.82 11.50 -12.65
C THR A 79 -3.23 10.33 -11.76
N ARG A 80 -2.32 9.40 -11.48
CA ARG A 80 -2.60 8.25 -10.62
C ARG A 80 -2.97 8.62 -9.18
N PHE A 81 -2.28 9.61 -8.62
CA PHE A 81 -2.57 10.16 -7.30
C PHE A 81 -4.00 10.72 -7.23
N ALA A 82 -4.42 11.51 -8.23
CA ALA A 82 -5.77 12.03 -8.34
C ALA A 82 -6.82 10.94 -8.52
N GLU A 83 -6.52 9.92 -9.34
CA GLU A 83 -7.42 8.78 -9.50
C GLU A 83 -7.61 8.00 -8.21
N THR A 84 -6.53 7.75 -7.48
CA THR A 84 -6.58 7.06 -6.18
C THR A 84 -7.40 7.86 -5.17
N TYR A 85 -7.22 9.19 -5.13
CA TYR A 85 -8.04 10.08 -4.31
C TYR A 85 -9.54 9.95 -4.63
N ALA A 86 -9.91 9.89 -5.91
CA ALA A 86 -11.30 9.78 -6.31
C ALA A 86 -11.97 8.47 -5.83
N TYR A 87 -11.17 7.43 -5.59
CA TYR A 87 -11.59 6.16 -5.02
C TYR A 87 -11.28 6.01 -3.52
N LYS A 88 -10.94 7.10 -2.82
CA LYS A 88 -10.51 7.09 -1.41
C LYS A 88 -11.43 6.28 -0.51
N SER A 89 -12.74 6.40 -0.68
CA SER A 89 -13.72 5.72 0.17
C SER A 89 -13.67 4.20 0.05
N LYS A 90 -13.14 3.69 -1.07
CA LYS A 90 -12.92 2.26 -1.31
C LYS A 90 -11.55 1.79 -0.87
N LEU A 91 -10.69 2.65 -0.31
CA LEU A 91 -9.41 2.24 0.27
C LEU A 91 -9.66 1.50 1.58
N ARG A 92 -8.97 0.39 1.76
CA ARG A 92 -9.15 -0.53 2.88
C ARG A 92 -8.01 -0.47 3.88
N SER A 93 -6.81 -0.09 3.43
CA SER A 93 -5.62 0.10 4.23
C SER A 93 -5.65 1.48 4.92
N GLU A 94 -5.49 1.51 6.24
CA GLU A 94 -5.30 2.76 6.99
C GLU A 94 -4.19 3.61 6.37
N TYR A 95 -3.07 2.99 5.98
CA TYR A 95 -1.92 3.70 5.43
C TYR A 95 -2.26 4.47 4.15
N PHE A 96 -2.83 3.80 3.15
CA PHE A 96 -3.24 4.47 1.91
C PHE A 96 -4.34 5.48 2.16
N TYR A 97 -5.33 5.17 3.00
CA TYR A 97 -6.42 6.09 3.31
C TYR A 97 -5.92 7.42 3.90
N LEU A 98 -4.91 7.39 4.77
CA LEU A 98 -4.32 8.58 5.39
C LEU A 98 -3.47 9.43 4.43
N LEU A 99 -3.05 8.89 3.29
CA LEU A 99 -2.36 9.67 2.24
C LEU A 99 -3.28 10.69 1.57
N PHE A 100 -4.60 10.47 1.63
CA PHE A 100 -5.58 11.28 0.93
C PHE A 100 -6.57 11.93 1.91
N PRO A 101 -6.22 12.98 2.66
CA PRO A 101 -7.21 13.70 3.48
C PRO A 101 -8.40 14.17 2.63
N GLU A 102 -9.62 14.17 3.17
CA GLU A 102 -10.81 14.54 2.38
C GLU A 102 -10.73 15.98 1.84
N ASN A 103 -10.12 16.89 2.60
CA ASN A 103 -9.89 18.27 2.20
C ASN A 103 -8.58 18.46 1.42
N LEU A 104 -8.06 17.42 0.76
CA LEU A 104 -6.86 17.57 -0.07
C LEU A 104 -7.17 18.30 -1.38
N PHE A 105 -8.35 18.05 -1.95
CA PHE A 105 -8.85 18.65 -3.18
C PHE A 105 -10.25 19.21 -2.93
N PRO A 106 -10.36 20.51 -2.57
CA PRO A 106 -11.61 21.15 -2.18
C PRO A 106 -12.77 20.94 -3.15
N GLU A 107 -12.59 21.10 -4.47
CA GLU A 107 -13.68 20.92 -5.42
C GLU A 107 -14.09 19.45 -5.52
N ALA A 108 -13.13 18.55 -5.69
CA ALA A 108 -13.38 17.13 -5.80
C ALA A 108 -14.06 16.56 -4.53
N SER A 109 -13.77 17.14 -3.37
CA SER A 109 -14.39 16.75 -2.09
C SER A 109 -15.88 17.08 -1.97
N GLN A 110 -16.40 18.00 -2.79
CA GLN A 110 -17.82 18.39 -2.77
C GLN A 110 -18.72 17.37 -3.47
N HIS A 111 -18.14 16.43 -4.22
CA HIS A 111 -18.90 15.45 -5.00
C HIS A 111 -19.00 14.11 -4.28
N ASN A 112 -20.23 13.57 -4.25
CA ASN A 112 -20.49 12.27 -3.64
C ASN A 112 -19.68 11.16 -4.32
N ILE A 113 -19.31 10.14 -3.55
CA ILE A 113 -18.62 8.92 -3.98
C ILE A 113 -19.36 8.24 -5.13
N GLU A 114 -20.69 8.31 -5.18
CA GLU A 114 -21.50 7.74 -6.27
C GLU A 114 -21.20 8.38 -7.65
N SER A 115 -20.63 9.59 -7.65
CA SER A 115 -20.18 10.31 -8.85
C SER A 115 -18.65 10.23 -9.03
N VAL A 116 -18.07 9.04 -8.81
CA VAL A 116 -16.61 8.77 -8.94
C VAL A 116 -16.00 9.41 -10.19
N TRP A 117 -16.66 9.31 -11.34
CA TRP A 117 -16.15 9.86 -12.59
C TRP A 117 -15.95 11.39 -12.50
N TYR A 118 -16.94 12.11 -11.95
CA TYR A 118 -16.85 13.55 -11.78
C TYR A 118 -15.77 13.93 -10.75
N ARG A 119 -15.73 13.21 -9.63
CA ARG A 119 -14.70 13.37 -8.59
C ARG A 119 -13.29 13.14 -9.15
N ARG A 120 -13.12 12.16 -10.05
CA ARG A 120 -11.87 11.84 -10.74
C ARG A 120 -11.41 12.99 -11.64
N GLU A 121 -12.30 13.51 -12.48
CA GLU A 121 -11.95 14.61 -13.39
C GLU A 121 -11.62 15.90 -12.61
N LYS A 122 -12.33 16.19 -11.52
CA LYS A 122 -11.99 17.32 -10.64
C LYS A 122 -10.65 17.14 -9.93
N ALA A 123 -10.42 15.97 -9.33
CA ALA A 123 -9.15 15.68 -8.67
C ALA A 123 -7.95 15.76 -9.63
N LYS A 124 -8.12 15.37 -10.90
CA LYS A 124 -7.07 15.50 -11.94
C LYS A 124 -6.74 16.95 -12.27
N LYS A 125 -7.71 17.86 -12.23
CA LYS A 125 -7.47 19.29 -12.41
C LYS A 125 -6.77 19.87 -11.19
N GLU A 126 -7.34 19.65 -10.01
CA GLU A 126 -6.82 20.20 -8.75
C GLU A 126 -5.42 19.68 -8.42
N VAL A 127 -5.07 18.43 -8.74
CA VAL A 127 -3.70 17.94 -8.52
C VAL A 127 -2.67 18.69 -9.38
N GLU A 128 -3.03 19.12 -10.59
CA GLU A 128 -2.12 19.89 -11.45
C GLU A 128 -2.02 21.34 -11.01
N GLU A 129 -3.12 21.95 -10.59
CA GLU A 129 -3.18 23.33 -10.07
C GLU A 129 -2.45 23.45 -8.73
N LEU A 130 -2.60 22.45 -7.85
CA LEU A 130 -2.09 22.47 -6.49
C LEU A 130 -0.79 21.68 -6.32
N LYS A 131 -0.14 21.20 -7.39
CA LYS A 131 1.06 20.34 -7.28
C LYS A 131 2.23 20.97 -6.51
N GLU A 132 2.32 22.30 -6.50
CA GLU A 132 3.35 23.03 -5.74
C GLU A 132 2.92 23.43 -4.32
N VAL A 133 1.64 23.24 -3.97
CA VAL A 133 1.17 23.45 -2.59
C VAL A 133 1.79 22.39 -1.69
N GLU A 134 2.48 22.82 -0.64
CA GLU A 134 3.31 21.95 0.21
C GLU A 134 2.55 20.71 0.73
N LYS A 135 1.29 20.88 1.12
CA LYS A 135 0.43 19.76 1.55
C LYS A 135 0.25 18.70 0.45
N VAL A 136 -0.07 19.11 -0.78
CA VAL A 136 -0.28 18.21 -1.93
C VAL A 136 1.05 17.58 -2.33
N LYS A 137 2.09 18.40 -2.44
CA LYS A 137 3.47 17.98 -2.75
C LYS A 137 3.97 16.90 -1.79
N LEU A 138 3.81 17.10 -0.48
CA LEU A 138 4.22 16.12 0.53
C LEU A 138 3.45 14.81 0.42
N LYS A 139 2.13 14.85 0.17
CA LYS A 139 1.32 13.63 0.02
C LYS A 139 1.66 12.88 -1.26
N LEU A 140 1.89 13.59 -2.36
CA LEU A 140 2.33 13.02 -3.63
C LEU A 140 3.68 12.32 -3.51
N LYS A 141 4.66 12.94 -2.83
CA LYS A 141 5.96 12.32 -2.55
C LYS A 141 5.82 11.03 -1.72
N LYS A 142 5.00 11.06 -0.66
CA LYS A 142 4.74 9.89 0.18
C LYS A 142 4.07 8.77 -0.62
N PHE A 143 3.06 9.11 -1.42
CA PHE A 143 2.38 8.17 -2.32
C PHE A 143 3.35 7.51 -3.29
N TYR A 144 4.16 8.31 -3.99
CA TYR A 144 5.18 7.80 -4.91
C TYR A 144 6.17 6.88 -4.19
N ASN A 145 6.70 7.30 -3.04
CA ASN A 145 7.67 6.53 -2.27
C ASN A 145 7.11 5.16 -1.85
N VAL A 146 5.84 5.08 -1.49
CA VAL A 146 5.19 3.81 -1.12
C VAL A 146 5.10 2.90 -2.33
N CYS A 147 4.67 3.41 -3.48
CA CYS A 147 4.65 2.63 -4.71
C CYS A 147 6.07 2.23 -5.17
N TRP A 148 7.06 3.11 -4.99
CA TRP A 148 8.47 2.79 -5.22
C TRP A 148 8.90 1.61 -4.35
N LYS A 149 8.65 1.67 -3.04
CA LYS A 149 8.96 0.58 -2.10
C LYS A 149 8.23 -0.72 -2.43
N VAL A 150 6.93 -0.68 -2.74
CA VAL A 150 6.14 -1.84 -3.18
C VAL A 150 6.81 -2.50 -4.39
N SER A 151 7.23 -1.71 -5.38
CA SER A 151 7.96 -2.25 -6.53
C SER A 151 9.27 -2.92 -6.12
N ARG A 152 9.98 -2.36 -5.13
CA ARG A 152 11.22 -2.94 -4.60
C ARG A 152 10.99 -4.20 -3.77
N PHE A 153 9.87 -4.36 -3.06
CA PHE A 153 9.54 -5.61 -2.37
C PHE A 153 9.40 -6.74 -3.39
N VAL A 154 8.78 -6.40 -4.50
CA VAL A 154 8.54 -7.26 -5.65
C VAL A 154 9.83 -7.60 -6.41
N TYR A 155 10.72 -6.62 -6.60
CA TYR A 155 11.99 -6.80 -7.31
C TYR A 155 13.14 -7.30 -6.41
N GLY A 156 12.96 -7.24 -5.09
CA GLY A 156 14.03 -7.13 -4.11
C GLY A 156 14.76 -8.41 -3.74
N LYS A 157 14.08 -9.54 -3.57
CA LYS A 157 14.69 -10.84 -3.25
C LYS A 157 13.64 -11.96 -3.34
N LYS A 158 13.91 -12.98 -4.16
CA LYS A 158 13.02 -14.13 -4.41
C LYS A 158 13.18 -15.29 -3.41
N SER A 159 14.16 -15.23 -2.53
CA SER A 159 14.62 -16.41 -1.77
C SER A 159 13.92 -16.63 -0.42
N ASP A 160 13.22 -15.62 0.11
CA ASP A 160 12.51 -15.72 1.39
C ASP A 160 11.00 -15.60 1.17
N PRO A 161 10.18 -16.62 1.50
CA PRO A 161 8.73 -16.59 1.34
C PRO A 161 8.05 -15.44 2.10
N ASN A 162 8.70 -14.87 3.12
CA ASN A 162 8.17 -13.77 3.92
C ASN A 162 8.75 -12.39 3.56
N HIS A 163 9.56 -12.27 2.50
CA HIS A 163 10.25 -11.02 2.17
C HIS A 163 9.29 -9.83 2.05
N TYR A 164 8.20 -9.99 1.29
CA TYR A 164 7.21 -8.92 1.09
C TYR A 164 6.41 -8.62 2.36
N LYS A 165 6.12 -9.64 3.16
CA LYS A 165 5.42 -9.50 4.45
C LYS A 165 6.25 -8.64 5.40
N THR A 166 7.51 -9.01 5.62
CA THR A 166 8.45 -8.25 6.46
C THR A 166 8.63 -6.83 5.96
N ALA A 167 8.73 -6.64 4.64
CA ALA A 167 8.92 -5.33 4.07
C ALA A 167 7.66 -4.45 4.19
N ALA A 168 6.46 -5.05 4.13
CA ALA A 168 5.19 -4.33 4.31
C ALA A 168 4.91 -3.91 5.75
N LEU A 169 5.54 -4.55 6.76
CA LEU A 169 5.31 -4.23 8.18
C LEU A 169 5.54 -2.75 8.52
N GLU A 170 6.42 -2.05 7.81
CA GLU A 170 6.66 -0.62 8.03
C GLU A 170 5.44 0.27 7.71
N PHE A 171 4.46 -0.27 6.97
CA PHE A 171 3.22 0.41 6.59
C PHE A 171 2.02 -0.05 7.42
N ILE A 172 2.19 -1.05 8.29
CA ILE A 172 1.12 -1.61 9.11
C ILE A 172 1.22 -1.07 10.53
N LYS A 173 0.14 -0.43 10.99
CA LYS A 173 0.01 0.04 12.37
C LYS A 173 -0.47 -1.10 13.27
N ASN A 174 0.07 -1.18 14.48
CA ASN A 174 -0.29 -2.21 15.48
C ASN A 174 -0.27 -3.62 14.87
N PRO A 175 0.89 -4.07 14.34
CA PRO A 175 1.02 -5.34 13.62
C PRO A 175 0.70 -6.57 14.49
N GLU A 176 0.65 -6.42 15.81
CA GLU A 176 0.25 -7.47 16.75
C GLU A 176 -1.25 -7.81 16.70
N GLN A 177 -2.08 -6.98 16.07
CA GLN A 177 -3.52 -7.21 15.91
C GLN A 177 -3.91 -7.34 14.43
N GLN A 178 -4.58 -8.44 14.09
CA GLN A 178 -5.16 -8.69 12.75
C GLN A 178 -4.15 -8.52 11.60
N LEU A 179 -2.91 -8.99 11.81
CA LEU A 179 -1.80 -8.77 10.89
C LEU A 179 -2.10 -9.21 9.46
N GLU A 180 -2.59 -10.42 9.28
CA GLU A 180 -2.88 -10.96 7.94
C GLU A 180 -3.91 -10.10 7.20
N GLU A 181 -5.01 -9.76 7.85
CA GLU A 181 -6.03 -8.91 7.26
C GLU A 181 -5.50 -7.51 6.91
N LYS A 182 -4.66 -6.92 7.76
CA LYS A 182 -4.03 -5.63 7.46
C LYS A 182 -3.07 -5.71 6.28
N LEU A 183 -2.33 -6.81 6.15
CA LEU A 183 -1.46 -7.06 5.00
C LEU A 183 -2.28 -7.26 3.73
N GLU A 184 -3.35 -8.05 3.75
CA GLU A 184 -4.28 -8.22 2.63
C GLU A 184 -4.83 -6.86 2.17
N ARG A 185 -5.32 -6.03 3.10
CA ARG A 185 -5.85 -4.68 2.81
C ARG A 185 -4.76 -3.76 2.23
N PHE A 186 -3.54 -3.81 2.78
CA PHE A 186 -2.40 -3.05 2.27
C PHE A 186 -2.05 -3.46 0.84
N PHE A 187 -1.91 -4.76 0.58
CA PHE A 187 -1.55 -5.25 -0.75
C PHE A 187 -2.67 -5.02 -1.76
N ARG A 188 -3.93 -5.08 -1.35
CA ARG A 188 -5.05 -4.66 -2.19
C ARG A 188 -4.91 -3.19 -2.60
N ASP A 189 -4.72 -2.28 -1.65
CA ASP A 189 -4.62 -0.86 -1.98
C ASP A 189 -3.33 -0.51 -2.72
N ALA A 190 -2.24 -1.23 -2.47
CA ALA A 190 -1.02 -1.14 -3.25
C ALA A 190 -1.25 -1.56 -4.71
N TRP A 191 -2.03 -2.63 -4.96
CA TRP A 191 -2.47 -2.95 -6.31
C TRP A 191 -3.29 -1.81 -6.90
N VAL A 192 -4.34 -1.38 -6.22
CA VAL A 192 -5.26 -0.34 -6.70
C VAL A 192 -4.59 1.01 -6.93
N SER A 193 -3.51 1.30 -6.21
CA SER A 193 -2.83 2.62 -6.25
C SER A 193 -1.58 2.62 -7.12
N CYS A 194 -0.80 1.55 -7.13
CA CYS A 194 0.53 1.53 -7.73
C CYS A 194 0.57 0.84 -9.11
N SER A 195 -0.52 0.16 -9.51
CA SER A 195 -0.62 -0.45 -10.84
C SER A 195 -1.02 0.52 -11.95
N GLU A 196 -0.71 0.21 -13.21
CA GLU A 196 -1.15 0.96 -14.40
C GLU A 196 -2.65 0.87 -14.64
N SER A 197 -3.22 -0.32 -14.41
CA SER A 197 -4.62 -0.66 -14.70
C SER A 197 -5.51 -0.68 -13.46
N GLY A 198 -4.97 -0.36 -12.29
CA GLY A 198 -5.59 -0.66 -11.00
C GLY A 198 -7.00 -0.10 -10.91
N SER A 199 -7.93 -1.03 -10.85
CA SER A 199 -9.34 -0.79 -10.66
C SER A 199 -9.74 -1.29 -9.28
N ALA A 200 -10.46 -0.46 -8.54
CA ALA A 200 -11.08 -0.83 -7.26
C ALA A 200 -12.29 -1.78 -7.42
N THR A 201 -12.43 -2.44 -8.58
CA THR A 201 -13.57 -3.29 -8.94
C THR A 201 -13.14 -4.74 -9.12
N GLU A 202 -14.00 -5.64 -8.66
CA GLU A 202 -13.88 -7.10 -8.67
C GLU A 202 -13.28 -7.67 -9.97
N ARG A 203 -12.49 -8.76 -9.82
CA ARG A 203 -11.96 -9.63 -10.90
C ARG A 203 -10.78 -9.14 -11.75
N ARG A 204 -9.99 -8.18 -11.27
CA ARG A 204 -8.80 -7.70 -12.01
C ARG A 204 -7.48 -7.80 -11.26
N ILE A 205 -7.46 -8.36 -10.06
CA ILE A 205 -6.22 -8.55 -9.29
C ILE A 205 -5.60 -9.86 -9.75
N ASP A 206 -4.33 -9.83 -10.15
CA ASP A 206 -3.60 -11.04 -10.51
C ASP A 206 -3.49 -11.95 -9.27
N ARG A 207 -3.89 -13.23 -9.40
CA ARG A 207 -3.78 -14.20 -8.30
C ARG A 207 -2.34 -14.43 -7.81
N LYS A 208 -1.35 -14.04 -8.62
CA LYS A 208 0.08 -14.08 -8.27
C LYS A 208 0.55 -12.80 -7.55
N TRP A 209 -0.31 -11.80 -7.40
CA TRP A 209 -0.08 -10.67 -6.50
C TRP A 209 -0.06 -11.18 -5.05
N PRO A 210 0.72 -10.58 -4.13
CA PRO A 210 0.67 -10.94 -2.71
C PRO A 210 -0.77 -10.88 -2.18
N TYR A 211 -1.23 -11.97 -1.57
CA TYR A 211 -2.61 -12.15 -1.11
C TYR A 211 -3.67 -12.08 -2.21
N GLY A 212 -3.31 -12.30 -3.48
CA GLY A 212 -4.20 -12.06 -4.63
C GLY A 212 -5.50 -12.87 -4.58
N LYS A 213 -5.44 -14.12 -4.09
CA LYS A 213 -6.60 -14.99 -3.93
C LYS A 213 -7.50 -14.52 -2.78
N GLU A 214 -6.92 -14.24 -1.62
CA GLU A 214 -7.61 -13.76 -0.43
C GLU A 214 -8.31 -12.42 -0.69
N ILE A 215 -7.62 -11.51 -1.39
CA ILE A 215 -8.18 -10.23 -1.81
C ILE A 215 -9.36 -10.44 -2.78
N GLU A 216 -9.22 -11.32 -3.78
CA GLU A 216 -10.32 -11.64 -4.70
C GLU A 216 -11.53 -12.21 -3.96
N ASP A 217 -11.30 -13.11 -3.02
CA ASP A 217 -12.34 -13.75 -2.21
C ASP A 217 -13.03 -12.77 -1.24
N ASN A 218 -12.30 -11.77 -0.74
CA ASN A 218 -12.87 -10.74 0.12
C ASN A 218 -13.67 -9.69 -0.65
N GLU A 219 -13.23 -9.29 -1.85
CA GLU A 219 -13.86 -8.25 -2.68
C GLU A 219 -15.09 -8.74 -3.46
N LYS A 220 -15.17 -10.04 -3.82
CA LYS A 220 -16.30 -10.57 -4.60
C LYS A 220 -17.64 -10.36 -3.88
N LEU A 221 -18.74 -10.33 -4.65
CA LEU A 221 -20.10 -10.32 -4.12
C LEU A 221 -20.28 -11.35 -2.99
N GLY A 222 -20.62 -10.88 -1.79
CA GLY A 222 -20.81 -11.71 -0.59
C GLY A 222 -19.55 -11.95 0.25
N GLY A 223 -18.38 -11.53 -0.23
CA GLY A 223 -17.12 -11.52 0.51
C GLY A 223 -17.13 -10.53 1.68
N LYS A 224 -16.18 -10.71 2.61
CA LYS A 224 -16.11 -9.95 3.87
C LYS A 224 -16.12 -8.44 3.63
N TRP A 225 -15.33 -8.00 2.65
CA TRP A 225 -15.07 -6.61 2.35
C TRP A 225 -16.14 -5.96 1.47
N TYR A 226 -16.92 -6.75 0.74
CA TYR A 226 -18.03 -6.26 -0.07
C TYR A 226 -19.10 -5.54 0.78
N LYS A 227 -19.29 -5.99 2.03
CA LYS A 227 -20.32 -5.46 2.95
C LYS A 227 -19.81 -4.34 3.86
N GLU A 228 -18.50 -4.10 3.90
CA GLU A 228 -17.88 -3.03 4.68
C GLU A 228 -17.92 -1.74 3.89
N LEU A 229 -18.83 -0.83 4.24
CA LEU A 229 -18.89 0.51 3.65
C LEU A 229 -17.95 1.47 4.41
N ASP A 230 -17.06 2.11 3.65
CA ASP A 230 -16.43 3.43 3.87
C ASP A 230 -15.56 3.69 5.11
N LYS A 231 -15.00 2.67 5.80
CA LYS A 231 -13.94 2.91 6.81
C LYS A 231 -12.79 1.90 6.73
N PRO A 232 -11.53 2.34 6.61
CA PRO A 232 -10.36 1.46 6.69
C PRO A 232 -10.21 0.89 8.11
N ILE A 233 -9.62 -0.30 8.21
CA ILE A 233 -9.23 -0.96 9.48
C ILE A 233 -7.74 -0.75 9.74
#